data_AF-A0A354PK32-F1
#
_entry.id   AF-A0A354PK32-F1
#
_cell.length_a   1.000
_cell.length_b   1.000
_cell.length_c   1.000
_cell.angle_alpha   90.00
_cell.angle_beta   90.00
_cell.angle_gamma   90.00
#
_symmetry.space_group_name_H-M   'P 1'
#
loop_
_entity.id
_entity.type
_entity.pdbx_description
1 polymer ?
#
loop_
_entity_poly.entity_id
_entity_poly.type
_entity_poly.pdbx_seq_one_letter_code
_entity_poly.pdbx_strand_id
1 'polypeptide(L)'
;MIEEDWELSVTEPKPLIHSPQLSFYLTPDKTQADIYFQLQINHAAREGFNGGGFMVTAIRNDLAYDEARSTFRDPLSADGEQIRWTSAMAVIDGSLLFAIKDGTGTHWGNFGGPEYILKMPANSIQSLQNYSPLHSVESMDIGFGANRVRSVLLKKSRAYYTDGKVSEVLVNAGR
;
A
#
# COMPACT_ATOMS: atom_id res chain seq x y z
N MET A 1 5.20 14.79 -5.79
CA MET A 1 4.55 13.76 -4.95
C MET A 1 3.62 12.93 -5.82
N ILE A 2 3.47 11.65 -5.51
CA ILE A 2 2.51 10.74 -6.14
C ILE A 2 1.51 10.25 -5.10
N GLU A 3 0.25 10.09 -5.49
CA GLU A 3 -0.79 9.42 -4.71
C GLU A 3 -1.52 8.36 -5.56
N GLU A 4 -1.90 7.25 -4.94
CA GLU A 4 -2.67 6.15 -5.54
C GLU A 4 -3.89 5.84 -4.68
N ASP A 5 -5.08 5.90 -5.27
CA ASP A 5 -6.32 5.53 -4.59
C ASP A 5 -6.70 4.08 -4.93
N TRP A 6 -6.72 3.25 -3.90
CA TRP A 6 -7.01 1.83 -4.00
C TRP A 6 -8.37 1.48 -3.41
N GLU A 7 -8.98 0.45 -3.96
CA GLU A 7 -10.20 -0.18 -3.44
C GLU A 7 -10.02 -1.70 -3.44
N LEU A 8 -10.38 -2.33 -2.32
CA LEU A 8 -10.39 -3.78 -2.10
C LEU A 8 -11.80 -4.19 -1.68
N SER A 9 -12.34 -5.21 -2.33
CA SER A 9 -13.57 -5.89 -1.94
C SER A 9 -13.27 -7.35 -1.60
N VAL A 10 -13.65 -7.76 -0.40
CA VAL A 10 -13.47 -9.12 0.12
C VAL A 10 -14.83 -9.78 0.30
N THR A 11 -14.88 -11.07 0.01
CA THR A 11 -16.06 -11.92 0.15
C THR A 11 -15.69 -13.18 0.91
N GLU A 12 -16.54 -13.55 1.86
CA GLU A 12 -16.38 -14.72 2.73
C GLU A 12 -14.97 -14.86 3.35
N PRO A 13 -14.44 -13.84 4.05
CA PRO A 13 -13.14 -13.97 4.70
C PRO A 13 -13.15 -15.10 5.74
N LYS A 14 -11.96 -15.61 6.06
CA LYS A 14 -11.78 -16.61 7.13
C LYS A 14 -10.87 -16.03 8.21
N PRO A 15 -11.46 -15.38 9.24
CA PRO A 15 -10.71 -14.71 10.31
C PRO A 15 -9.70 -15.61 11.03
N LEU A 16 -10.09 -16.86 11.32
CA LEU A 16 -9.28 -17.83 12.06
C LEU A 16 -7.96 -18.20 11.38
N ILE A 17 -7.85 -17.96 10.08
CA ILE A 17 -6.65 -18.23 9.27
C ILE A 17 -6.15 -16.97 8.56
N HIS A 18 -6.66 -15.78 8.95
CA HIS A 18 -6.33 -14.48 8.35
C HIS A 18 -6.37 -14.49 6.82
N SER A 19 -7.46 -15.01 6.25
CA SER A 19 -7.65 -15.08 4.80
C SER A 19 -8.71 -14.04 4.36
N PRO A 20 -8.45 -13.23 3.32
CA PRO A 20 -7.27 -13.23 2.44
C PRO A 20 -6.05 -12.48 3.03
N GLN A 21 -4.86 -12.72 2.48
CA GLN A 21 -3.64 -11.94 2.73
C GLN A 21 -3.18 -11.30 1.43
N LEU A 22 -2.92 -10.00 1.46
CA LEU A 22 -2.57 -9.22 0.26
C LEU A 22 -1.30 -8.41 0.50
N SER A 23 -0.53 -8.22 -0.55
CA SER A 23 0.64 -7.34 -0.57
C SER A 23 0.54 -6.36 -1.74
N PHE A 24 0.82 -5.10 -1.48
CA PHE A 24 0.84 -4.01 -2.46
C PHE A 24 2.22 -3.37 -2.43
N TYR A 25 2.67 -2.93 -3.60
CA TYR A 25 4.02 -2.40 -3.78
C TYR A 25 3.94 -1.06 -4.51
N LEU A 26 4.62 -0.05 -3.97
CA LEU A 26 4.74 1.27 -4.57
C LEU A 26 6.23 1.58 -4.79
N THR A 27 6.62 1.59 -6.06
CA THR A 27 8.01 1.79 -6.48
C THR A 27 8.18 3.22 -7.03
N PRO A 28 9.08 4.05 -6.48
CA PRO A 28 9.32 5.43 -6.92
C PRO A 28 9.91 5.52 -8.34
N ASP A 29 10.68 4.51 -8.74
CA ASP A 29 11.35 4.41 -10.02
C ASP A 29 11.32 2.94 -10.48
N LYS A 30 10.57 2.64 -11.54
CA LYS A 30 10.45 1.27 -12.07
C LYS A 30 11.77 0.63 -12.52
N THR A 31 12.83 1.43 -12.70
CA THR A 31 14.17 0.94 -13.06
C THR A 31 15.02 0.57 -11.84
N GLN A 32 14.58 0.96 -10.63
CA GLN A 32 15.20 0.65 -9.34
C GLN A 32 14.21 -0.13 -8.46
N ALA A 33 13.83 -1.32 -8.92
CA ALA A 33 12.80 -2.16 -8.30
C ALA A 33 13.19 -2.69 -6.89
N ASP A 34 14.47 -2.56 -6.51
CA ASP A 34 14.97 -2.89 -5.19
C ASP A 34 14.57 -1.85 -4.12
N ILE A 35 14.07 -0.68 -4.51
CA ILE A 35 13.61 0.39 -3.62
C ILE A 35 12.09 0.49 -3.74
N TYR A 36 11.35 0.16 -2.68
CA TYR A 36 9.90 0.18 -2.74
C TYR A 36 9.26 0.33 -1.35
N PHE A 37 8.00 0.71 -1.37
CA PHE A 37 7.12 0.63 -0.22
C PHE A 37 6.21 -0.56 -0.35
N GLN A 38 6.09 -1.33 0.73
CA GLN A 38 5.20 -2.48 0.81
C GLN A 38 4.08 -2.18 1.80
N LEU A 39 2.84 -2.43 1.39
CA LEU A 39 1.68 -2.52 2.28
C LEU A 39 1.23 -3.99 2.32
N GLN A 40 1.19 -4.57 3.51
CA GLN A 40 0.67 -5.91 3.74
C GLN A 40 -0.64 -5.84 4.51
N ILE A 41 -1.71 -6.43 3.96
CA ILE A 41 -3.04 -6.48 4.55
C ILE A 41 -3.31 -7.88 5.09
N ASN A 42 -3.78 -7.94 6.34
CA ASN A 42 -4.19 -9.15 7.06
C ASN A 42 -3.06 -10.20 7.21
N HIS A 43 -1.80 -9.79 7.03
CA HIS A 43 -0.64 -10.68 6.99
C HIS A 43 -0.17 -11.07 8.41
N ALA A 44 0.35 -12.28 8.55
CA ALA A 44 1.00 -12.76 9.77
C ALA A 44 2.50 -13.04 9.49
N ALA A 45 3.27 -11.98 9.19
CA ALA A 45 4.62 -12.12 8.61
C ALA A 45 5.77 -12.31 9.62
N ARG A 46 5.53 -12.28 10.94
CA ARG A 46 6.60 -12.31 11.95
C ARG A 46 6.33 -13.32 13.07
N GLU A 47 7.42 -13.83 13.64
CA GLU A 47 7.37 -14.74 14.80
C GLU A 47 6.52 -14.12 15.93
N GLY A 48 5.65 -14.94 16.54
CA GLY A 48 4.63 -14.46 17.48
C GLY A 48 3.29 -14.08 16.83
N PHE A 49 2.83 -14.91 15.89
CA PHE A 49 1.58 -14.82 15.12
C PHE A 49 0.49 -13.97 15.79
N ASN A 50 0.24 -12.81 15.20
CA ASN A 50 -0.95 -12.02 15.41
C ASN A 50 -1.29 -11.46 14.04
N GLY A 51 -1.98 -12.23 13.17
CA GLY A 51 -2.41 -11.71 11.88
C GLY A 51 -3.49 -10.63 12.04
N GLY A 52 -3.95 -10.06 10.92
CA GLY A 52 -4.93 -8.97 10.95
C GLY A 52 -4.30 -7.58 10.97
N GLY A 53 -5.16 -6.57 10.77
CA GLY A 53 -4.74 -5.21 10.46
C GLY A 53 -3.84 -5.13 9.22
N PHE A 54 -3.00 -4.11 9.18
CA PHE A 54 -1.98 -3.95 8.13
C PHE A 54 -0.60 -3.61 8.70
N MET A 55 0.43 -3.82 7.88
CA MET A 55 1.81 -3.39 8.11
C MET A 55 2.31 -2.67 6.86
N VAL A 56 3.15 -1.67 7.05
CA VAL A 56 3.85 -0.98 5.98
C VAL A 56 5.35 -1.05 6.20
N THR A 57 6.12 -1.17 5.13
CA THR A 57 7.57 -1.26 5.19
C THR A 57 8.21 -0.52 4.03
N ALA A 58 9.22 0.28 4.33
CA ALA A 58 10.08 0.96 3.36
C ALA A 58 11.32 0.08 3.17
N ILE A 59 11.52 -0.44 1.96
CA ILE A 59 12.52 -1.45 1.66
C ILE A 59 13.52 -0.92 0.63
N ARG A 60 14.80 -1.25 0.83
CA ARG A 60 15.87 -1.08 -0.16
C ARG A 60 16.84 -2.26 -0.11
N ASN A 61 17.13 -2.87 -1.26
CA ASN A 61 18.03 -4.02 -1.37
C ASN A 61 17.68 -5.12 -0.36
N ASP A 62 16.39 -5.45 -0.27
CA ASP A 62 15.81 -6.44 0.66
C ASP A 62 15.98 -6.12 2.16
N LEU A 63 16.47 -4.93 2.51
CA LEU A 63 16.56 -4.46 3.88
C LEU A 63 15.40 -3.52 4.20
N ALA A 64 14.69 -3.80 5.30
CA ALA A 64 13.73 -2.87 5.86
C ALA A 64 14.47 -1.66 6.47
N TYR A 65 14.22 -0.47 5.93
CA TYR A 65 14.76 0.79 6.43
C TYR A 65 13.88 1.39 7.53
N ASP A 66 12.57 1.28 7.34
CA ASP A 66 11.57 1.82 8.25
C ASP A 66 10.29 1.00 8.10
N GLU A 67 9.51 0.92 9.17
CA GLU A 67 8.29 0.13 9.21
C GLU A 67 7.30 0.70 10.22
N ALA A 68 6.03 0.53 9.91
CA ALA A 68 4.96 0.85 10.84
C ALA A 68 3.88 -0.22 10.73
N ARG A 69 3.17 -0.40 11.81
CA ARG A 69 2.11 -1.40 11.89
C ARG A 69 0.89 -0.77 12.50
N SER A 70 -0.28 -1.07 11.93
CA SER A 70 -1.59 -0.66 12.48
C SER A 70 -1.65 -0.83 14.00
N THR A 71 -2.40 0.01 14.71
CA THR A 71 -2.62 -0.20 16.15
C THR A 71 -3.63 -1.31 16.43
N PHE A 72 -4.59 -1.50 15.52
CA PHE A 72 -5.54 -2.60 15.53
C PHE A 72 -4.95 -3.87 14.91
N ARG A 73 -5.50 -5.02 15.29
CA ARG A 73 -5.04 -6.36 14.87
C ARG A 73 -6.18 -7.24 14.42
N ASP A 74 -7.38 -6.68 14.25
CA ASP A 74 -8.54 -7.46 13.88
C ASP A 74 -8.38 -8.05 12.47
N PRO A 75 -8.59 -9.35 12.30
CA PRO A 75 -8.63 -9.94 10.97
C PRO A 75 -9.83 -9.43 10.18
N LEU A 76 -9.72 -9.49 8.85
CA LEU A 76 -10.88 -9.30 7.99
C LEU A 76 -11.96 -10.32 8.33
N SER A 77 -13.19 -9.85 8.54
CA SER A 77 -14.28 -10.68 9.07
C SER A 77 -15.67 -10.44 8.49
N ALA A 78 -15.95 -9.32 7.78
CA ALA A 78 -17.21 -9.20 7.02
C ALA A 78 -17.15 -9.95 5.71
N ASP A 79 -18.24 -10.63 5.40
CA ASP A 79 -18.58 -10.79 3.99
C ASP A 79 -18.97 -9.43 3.39
N GLY A 80 -18.50 -9.15 2.17
CA GLY A 80 -18.70 -7.86 1.51
C GLY A 80 -17.87 -6.71 2.08
N GLU A 81 -16.83 -6.99 2.87
CA GLU A 81 -15.90 -5.99 3.38
C GLU A 81 -15.34 -5.14 2.23
N GLN A 82 -15.44 -3.82 2.38
CA GLN A 82 -14.81 -2.85 1.50
C GLN A 82 -13.74 -2.09 2.26
N ILE A 83 -12.55 -2.03 1.67
CA ILE A 83 -11.41 -1.26 2.16
C ILE A 83 -10.97 -0.32 1.05
N ARG A 84 -10.83 0.96 1.37
CA ARG A 84 -10.32 2.00 0.48
C ARG A 84 -9.17 2.71 1.16
N TRP A 85 -8.14 3.09 0.42
CA TRP A 85 -7.06 3.89 0.97
C TRP A 85 -6.30 4.66 -0.11
N THR A 86 -5.58 5.70 0.32
CA THR A 86 -4.59 6.38 -0.51
C THR A 86 -3.18 6.04 -0.07
N SER A 87 -2.42 5.37 -0.94
CA SER A 87 -0.96 5.26 -0.82
C SER A 87 -0.32 6.52 -1.37
N ALA A 88 0.73 7.02 -0.74
CA ALA A 88 1.43 8.22 -1.18
C ALA A 88 2.94 8.07 -1.12
N MET A 89 3.64 8.78 -2.01
CA MET A 89 5.09 8.92 -1.94
C MET A 89 5.58 10.30 -2.39
N ALA A 90 6.68 10.75 -1.80
CA ALA A 90 7.28 12.03 -2.12
C ALA A 90 8.80 12.00 -1.95
N VAL A 91 9.51 12.76 -2.80
CA VAL A 91 10.92 13.09 -2.60
C VAL A 91 10.96 14.51 -2.04
N ILE A 92 11.43 14.66 -0.80
CA ILE A 92 11.52 15.94 -0.08
C ILE A 92 12.83 15.99 0.69
N ASP A 93 13.61 17.05 0.53
CA ASP A 93 14.86 17.31 1.27
C ASP A 93 15.80 16.09 1.31
N GLY A 94 16.05 15.48 0.14
CA GLY A 94 16.92 14.32 -0.01
C GLY A 94 16.38 13.02 0.63
N SER A 95 15.12 13.00 1.02
CA SER A 95 14.44 11.85 1.62
C SER A 95 13.31 11.37 0.73
N LEU A 96 13.13 10.06 0.67
CA LEU A 96 11.96 9.42 0.09
C LEU A 96 11.00 9.09 1.23
N LEU A 97 9.80 9.61 1.12
CA LEU A 97 8.71 9.44 2.07
C LEU A 97 7.63 8.57 1.45
N PHE A 98 7.06 7.69 2.26
CA PHE A 98 5.90 6.87 1.90
C PHE A 98 4.84 6.97 2.98
N ALA A 99 3.57 6.82 2.61
CA ALA A 99 2.49 6.86 3.59
C ALA A 99 1.25 6.11 3.12
N ILE A 100 0.44 5.69 4.09
CA ILE A 100 -1.00 5.51 3.91
C ILE A 100 -1.68 6.76 4.50
N LYS A 101 -2.29 7.58 3.65
CA LYS A 101 -2.87 8.87 4.08
C LYS A 101 -4.24 8.70 4.71
N ASP A 102 -5.19 8.22 3.92
CA ASP A 102 -6.62 8.23 4.26
C ASP A 102 -7.21 6.86 3.91
N GLY A 103 -7.28 5.98 4.88
CA GLY A 103 -7.82 4.62 4.76
C GLY A 103 -9.15 4.46 5.49
N THR A 104 -10.06 3.69 4.91
CA THR A 104 -11.35 3.33 5.51
C THR A 104 -11.68 1.87 5.22
N GLY A 105 -11.98 1.09 6.25
CA GLY A 105 -12.52 -0.27 6.14
C GLY A 105 -13.91 -0.34 6.77
N THR A 106 -14.73 -1.30 6.31
CA THR A 106 -16.09 -1.51 6.85
C THR A 106 -16.03 -1.87 8.34
N HIS A 107 -15.08 -2.73 8.73
CA HIS A 107 -14.84 -3.10 10.12
C HIS A 107 -13.67 -2.38 10.77
N TRP A 108 -12.62 -2.09 10.00
CA TRP A 108 -11.42 -1.44 10.53
C TRP A 108 -11.63 0.04 10.86
N GLY A 109 -12.73 0.64 10.39
CA GLY A 109 -12.95 2.07 10.51
C GLY A 109 -11.88 2.85 9.75
N ASN A 110 -11.50 4.01 10.27
CA ASN A 110 -10.48 4.85 9.66
C ASN A 110 -9.08 4.38 10.05
N PHE A 111 -8.16 4.41 9.09
CA PHE A 111 -6.75 4.11 9.28
C PHE A 111 -5.87 4.92 8.34
N GLY A 112 -4.54 4.82 8.48
CA GLY A 112 -3.64 5.78 7.84
C GLY A 112 -3.42 6.99 8.74
N GLY A 113 -2.52 7.88 8.31
CA GLY A 113 -2.15 9.06 9.07
C GLY A 113 -0.64 9.18 9.33
N PRO A 114 -0.23 10.21 10.10
CA PRO A 114 1.17 10.54 10.35
C PRO A 114 2.00 9.39 10.96
N GLU A 115 1.37 8.51 11.72
CA GLU A 115 1.99 7.36 12.36
C GLU A 115 2.41 6.25 11.39
N TYR A 116 1.95 6.30 10.13
CA TYR A 116 2.33 5.36 9.07
C TYR A 116 3.15 6.03 7.96
N ILE A 117 3.74 7.20 8.24
CA ILE A 117 4.72 7.83 7.36
C ILE A 117 6.07 7.13 7.57
N LEU A 118 6.57 6.52 6.51
CA LEU A 118 7.89 5.89 6.49
C LEU A 118 8.88 6.78 5.75
N LYS A 119 10.13 6.79 6.22
CA LYS A 119 11.20 7.61 5.65
C LYS A 119 12.45 6.80 5.37
N MET A 120 13.02 6.98 4.18
CA MET A 120 14.36 6.49 3.84
C MET A 120 15.16 7.58 3.10
N PRO A 121 16.51 7.53 3.10
CA PRO A 121 17.31 8.42 2.26
C PRO A 121 16.97 8.25 0.78
N ALA A 122 16.76 9.32 0.02
CA ALA A 122 16.39 9.23 -1.40
C ALA A 122 17.57 8.80 -2.30
N ASN A 123 18.81 9.09 -1.88
CA ASN A 123 20.04 8.78 -2.60
C ASN A 123 19.98 9.25 -4.08
N SER A 124 19.97 8.30 -5.02
CA SER A 124 19.92 8.53 -6.47
C SER A 124 18.56 9.02 -6.98
N ILE A 125 17.49 8.86 -6.19
CA ILE A 125 16.13 9.22 -6.60
C ILE A 125 15.89 10.70 -6.33
N GLN A 126 16.11 11.53 -7.33
CA GLN A 126 15.89 12.98 -7.23
C GLN A 126 14.45 13.40 -7.54
N SER A 127 13.70 12.55 -8.23
CA SER A 127 12.32 12.81 -8.63
C SER A 127 11.56 11.49 -8.83
N LEU A 128 10.24 11.60 -9.03
CA LEU A 128 9.34 10.48 -9.31
C LEU A 128 8.97 10.40 -10.80
N GLN A 129 9.81 10.93 -11.69
CA GLN A 129 9.54 10.97 -13.14
C GLN A 129 9.47 9.58 -13.79
N ASN A 130 10.09 8.57 -13.17
CA ASN A 130 10.12 7.19 -13.63
C ASN A 130 9.05 6.31 -12.97
N TYR A 131 8.19 6.88 -12.12
CA TYR A 131 7.06 6.18 -11.53
C TYR A 131 6.05 5.75 -12.60
N SER A 132 5.40 4.62 -12.38
CA SER A 132 4.32 4.10 -13.23
C SER A 132 3.21 3.48 -12.38
N PRO A 133 1.95 3.95 -12.44
CA PRO A 133 0.84 3.32 -11.72
C PRO A 133 0.54 1.90 -12.19
N LEU A 134 0.82 1.58 -13.46
CA LEU A 134 0.65 0.22 -13.98
C LEU A 134 1.58 -0.78 -13.30
N HIS A 135 2.77 -0.33 -12.91
CA HIS A 135 3.71 -1.19 -12.19
C HIS A 135 3.16 -1.58 -10.81
N SER A 136 2.49 -0.67 -10.10
CA SER A 136 1.84 -0.96 -8.81
C SER A 136 0.70 -1.99 -8.97
N VAL A 137 -0.07 -1.90 -10.05
CA VAL A 137 -1.11 -2.89 -10.39
C VAL A 137 -0.51 -4.26 -10.68
N GLU A 138 0.53 -4.31 -11.51
CA GLU A 138 1.22 -5.55 -11.88
C GLU A 138 1.90 -6.23 -10.69
N SER A 139 2.42 -5.42 -9.75
CA SER A 139 3.21 -5.91 -8.61
C SER A 139 2.35 -6.34 -7.43
N MET A 140 1.06 -6.01 -7.40
CA MET A 140 0.19 -6.45 -6.31
C MET A 140 0.06 -7.98 -6.30
N ASP A 141 -0.06 -8.53 -5.09
CA ASP A 141 -0.22 -9.97 -4.93
C ASP A 141 -1.27 -10.33 -3.88
N ILE A 142 -1.98 -11.43 -4.15
CA ILE A 142 -2.90 -12.06 -3.20
C ILE A 142 -2.27 -13.38 -2.80
N GLY A 143 -1.30 -13.30 -1.88
CA GLY A 143 -0.48 -14.44 -1.48
C GLY A 143 -1.27 -15.57 -0.82
N PHE A 144 -2.45 -15.27 -0.23
CA PHE A 144 -3.31 -16.30 0.34
C PHE A 144 -4.80 -15.93 0.24
N GLY A 145 -5.65 -16.90 -0.13
CA GLY A 145 -7.10 -16.72 -0.14
C GLY A 145 -7.65 -15.90 -1.31
N ALA A 146 -7.04 -15.97 -2.50
CA ALA A 146 -7.50 -15.22 -3.68
C ALA A 146 -8.98 -15.41 -4.02
N ASN A 147 -9.54 -16.60 -3.78
CA ASN A 147 -10.97 -16.89 -3.95
C ASN A 147 -11.90 -16.11 -2.99
N ARG A 148 -11.33 -15.33 -2.05
CA ARG A 148 -12.03 -14.47 -1.09
C ARG A 148 -11.90 -12.99 -1.45
N VAL A 149 -11.17 -12.68 -2.51
CA VAL A 149 -11.06 -11.32 -3.02
C VAL A 149 -12.01 -11.23 -4.20
N ARG A 150 -13.01 -10.36 -4.07
CA ARG A 150 -13.96 -10.09 -5.16
C ARG A 150 -13.34 -9.18 -6.20
N SER A 151 -12.60 -8.18 -5.76
CA SER A 151 -11.86 -7.26 -6.63
C SER A 151 -10.82 -6.48 -5.85
N VAL A 152 -9.73 -6.12 -6.50
CA VAL A 152 -8.81 -5.08 -6.07
C VAL A 152 -8.57 -4.14 -7.24
N LEU A 153 -8.69 -2.84 -7.02
CA LEU A 153 -8.61 -1.84 -8.08
C LEU A 153 -7.75 -0.66 -7.66
N LEU A 154 -6.76 -0.32 -8.48
CA LEU A 154 -6.20 1.03 -8.48
C LEU A 154 -7.19 1.91 -9.25
N LYS A 155 -7.92 2.77 -8.53
CA LYS A 155 -8.93 3.65 -9.14
C LYS A 155 -8.27 4.74 -9.96
N LYS A 156 -7.27 5.40 -9.37
CA LYS A 156 -6.55 6.50 -9.99
C LYS A 156 -5.21 6.77 -9.33
N SER A 157 -4.33 7.44 -10.08
CA SER A 157 -3.06 7.98 -9.60
C SER A 157 -2.96 9.47 -9.90
N ARG A 158 -2.39 10.24 -8.96
CA ARG A 158 -2.19 11.69 -9.07
C ARG A 158 -0.73 12.05 -8.87
N ALA A 159 -0.18 12.83 -9.78
CA ALA A 159 1.13 13.44 -9.66
C ALA A 159 0.99 14.94 -9.35
N TYR A 160 1.57 15.35 -8.23
CA TYR A 160 1.65 16.74 -7.78
C TYR A 160 3.05 17.28 -8.03
N TYR A 161 3.13 18.34 -8.82
CA TYR A 161 4.36 19.00 -9.22
C TYR A 161 4.65 20.22 -8.34
N THR A 162 5.90 20.68 -8.35
CA THR A 162 6.36 21.81 -7.52
C THR A 162 5.79 23.16 -7.96
N ASP A 163 5.31 23.26 -9.21
CA ASP A 163 4.60 24.43 -9.74
C ASP A 163 3.09 24.45 -9.37
N GLY A 164 2.64 23.47 -8.57
CA GLY A 164 1.24 23.32 -8.17
C GLY A 164 0.37 22.58 -9.19
N LYS A 165 0.90 22.19 -10.35
CA LYS A 165 0.17 21.37 -11.32
C LYS A 165 -0.15 20.01 -10.71
N VAL A 166 -1.32 19.48 -11.08
CA VAL A 166 -1.72 18.10 -10.80
C VAL A 166 -2.00 17.38 -12.12
N SER A 167 -1.41 16.20 -12.29
CA SER A 167 -1.74 15.27 -13.38
C SER A 167 -2.45 14.07 -12.79
N GLU A 168 -3.67 13.78 -13.25
CA GLU A 168 -4.45 12.61 -12.82
C GLU A 168 -4.54 11.60 -13.96
N VAL A 169 -4.41 10.32 -13.61
CA VAL A 169 -4.63 9.19 -14.53
C VAL A 169 -5.66 8.27 -13.89
N LEU A 170 -6.78 8.06 -14.59
CA LEU A 170 -7.71 6.98 -14.25
C LEU A 170 -7.11 5.66 -14.68
N VAL A 171 -7.04 4.70 -13.76
CA VAL A 171 -6.42 3.40 -14.00
C VAL A 171 -7.51 2.34 -14.11
N ASN A 172 -8.37 2.23 -13.09
CA ASN A 172 -9.44 1.23 -12.98
C ASN A 172 -8.99 -0.19 -13.37
N ALA A 173 -7.78 -0.56 -12.95
CA ALA A 173 -7.17 -1.86 -13.23
C ALA A 173 -6.74 -2.54 -11.94
N GLY A 174 -6.75 -3.87 -11.96
CA GLY A 174 -6.38 -4.73 -10.85
C GLY A 174 -6.94 -6.15 -11.02
N ARG A 175 -6.94 -6.94 -9.94
CA ARG A 175 -7.32 -8.37 -9.95
C ARG A 175 -8.73 -8.61 -9.42
#